data_AF-A0A6A4GJM6-F1
#
_entry.id   AF-A0A6A4GJM6-F1
#
_cell.length_a   1.000
_cell.length_b   1.000
_cell.length_c   1.000
_cell.angle_alpha   90.00
_cell.angle_beta   90.00
_cell.angle_gamma   90.00
#
_symmetry.space_group_name_H-M   'P 1'
#
loop_
_entity.id
_entity.type
_entity.pdbx_description
1 polymer ?
#
loop_
_entity_poly.entity_id
_entity_poly.type
_entity_poly.pdbx_seq_one_letter_code
_entity_poly.pdbx_strand_id
1 'polypeptide(L)'
;MRKQHCTPNWPMCNIEVAYDSIPCSGWAVGPASDPRTSDRLFATPQWFRHAMKEIHRRWPTNKIMLSEFGFIQPFEGNRIPNYFMSYLSELLLLINEDGIPLAGAFAWAMVVNSEWTSGESARFGIQHVNYSMPMLDRMFKRSALALCELPLKFAIFVVCFTYKYGNASQQSSFKHIYPEG
;
A
#
# COMPACT_ATOMS: atom_id res chain seq x y z
N MET A 1 26.95 -26.77 21.45
CA MET A 1 26.20 -25.95 20.45
C MET A 1 25.71 -24.69 21.14
N ARG A 2 26.19 -23.49 20.75
CA ARG A 2 25.65 -22.23 21.31
C ARG A 2 24.30 -21.97 20.66
N LYS A 3 23.27 -21.72 21.47
CA LYS A 3 21.93 -21.37 20.98
C LYS A 3 22.03 -20.03 20.24
N GLN A 4 22.04 -20.06 18.92
CA GLN A 4 22.00 -18.86 18.05
C GLN A 4 20.66 -18.10 18.13
N HIS A 5 19.72 -18.60 18.93
CA HIS A 5 18.41 -18.01 19.18
C HIS A 5 18.45 -16.58 19.74
N CYS A 6 19.59 -16.14 20.29
CA CYS A 6 19.77 -14.80 20.86
C CYS A 6 20.47 -13.80 19.93
N THR A 7 20.75 -14.14 18.66
CA THR A 7 21.31 -13.15 17.73
C THR A 7 20.20 -12.25 17.18
N PRO A 8 20.44 -10.93 17.00
CA PRO A 8 19.40 -9.97 16.58
C PRO A 8 18.70 -10.33 15.27
N ASN A 9 19.40 -11.04 14.37
CA ASN A 9 18.89 -11.36 13.04
C ASN A 9 18.23 -12.76 12.99
N TRP A 10 18.18 -13.50 14.10
CA TRP A 10 17.50 -14.78 14.14
C TRP A 10 15.97 -14.55 14.10
N PRO A 11 15.19 -15.33 13.35
CA PRO A 11 15.54 -16.54 12.59
C PRO A 11 15.93 -16.31 11.12
N MET A 12 15.75 -15.11 10.59
CA MET A 12 15.89 -14.81 9.16
C MET A 12 17.35 -14.81 8.68
N CYS A 13 18.30 -14.56 9.58
CA CYS A 13 19.74 -14.48 9.33
C CYS A 13 20.09 -13.51 8.17
N ASN A 14 19.28 -12.48 7.97
CA ASN A 14 19.43 -11.44 6.96
C ASN A 14 19.52 -10.05 7.62
N ILE A 15 20.15 -9.10 6.95
CA ILE A 15 20.11 -7.68 7.28
C ILE A 15 19.25 -7.01 6.21
N GLU A 16 18.09 -6.50 6.60
CA GLU A 16 17.25 -5.71 5.71
C GLU A 16 17.89 -4.35 5.46
N VAL A 17 18.09 -4.02 4.19
CA VAL A 17 18.70 -2.76 3.77
C VAL A 17 17.78 -2.07 2.77
N ALA A 18 17.61 -0.76 2.95
CA ALA A 18 16.76 0.08 2.10
C ALA A 18 17.48 0.63 0.86
N TYR A 19 18.63 0.05 0.50
CA TYR A 19 19.46 0.44 -0.64
C TYR A 19 19.67 -0.73 -1.60
N ASP A 20 19.96 -0.40 -2.85
CA ASP A 20 20.22 -1.39 -3.90
C ASP A 20 21.34 -2.37 -3.49
N SER A 21 21.13 -3.64 -3.87
CA SER A 21 22.09 -4.74 -3.82
C SER A 21 23.42 -4.48 -4.52
N ILE A 22 23.52 -3.47 -5.40
CA ILE A 22 24.80 -3.07 -6.02
C ILE A 22 25.74 -2.57 -4.91
N PRO A 23 26.83 -3.30 -4.62
CA PRO A 23 27.81 -2.87 -3.64
C PRO A 23 28.37 -1.52 -4.10
N CYS A 24 28.40 -0.53 -3.19
CA CYS A 24 28.97 0.81 -3.36
C CYS A 24 28.11 1.90 -4.05
N SER A 25 26.90 1.60 -4.55
CA SER A 25 26.07 2.66 -5.15
C SER A 25 25.34 3.50 -4.08
N GLY A 26 24.88 2.85 -3.00
CA GLY A 26 24.22 3.51 -1.86
C GLY A 26 22.87 4.14 -2.19
N TRP A 27 22.31 3.90 -3.39
CA TRP A 27 21.02 4.45 -3.79
C TRP A 27 19.87 3.75 -3.08
N ALA A 28 18.87 4.53 -2.67
CA ALA A 28 17.65 3.99 -2.08
C ALA A 28 16.94 3.07 -3.09
N VAL A 29 16.35 1.98 -2.59
CA VAL A 29 15.59 1.00 -3.40
C VAL A 29 14.40 1.63 -4.13
N GLY A 30 13.89 2.75 -3.59
CA GLY A 30 12.85 3.57 -4.17
C GLY A 30 12.57 4.78 -3.27
N PRO A 31 11.64 5.67 -3.67
CA PRO A 31 11.20 6.77 -2.82
C PRO A 31 10.66 6.26 -1.48
N ALA A 32 11.24 6.74 -0.38
CA ALA A 32 10.81 6.39 0.97
C ALA A 32 9.51 7.13 1.36
N SER A 33 8.68 6.48 2.17
CA SER A 33 7.50 7.11 2.79
C SER A 33 7.88 8.10 3.89
N ASP A 34 6.89 8.76 4.52
CA ASP A 34 7.15 9.66 5.66
C ASP A 34 7.89 8.92 6.81
N PRO A 35 9.16 9.30 7.10
CA PRO A 35 10.00 8.58 8.05
C PRO A 35 9.50 8.68 9.49
N ARG A 36 8.56 9.60 9.78
CA ARG A 36 7.94 9.73 11.11
C ARG A 36 6.89 8.65 11.37
N THR A 37 6.49 7.93 10.35
CA THR A 37 5.31 7.05 10.38
C THR A 37 5.62 5.64 9.94
N SER A 38 6.51 5.47 8.96
CA SER A 38 7.04 4.17 8.57
C SER A 38 8.45 4.29 8.02
N ASP A 39 9.35 3.49 8.58
CA ASP A 39 10.71 3.24 8.10
C ASP A 39 10.78 2.07 7.11
N ARG A 40 9.67 1.37 6.88
CA ARG A 40 9.60 0.12 6.11
C ARG A 40 8.95 0.26 4.75
N LEU A 41 8.33 1.40 4.45
CA LEU A 41 7.59 1.61 3.20
C LEU A 41 8.40 2.39 2.18
N PHE A 42 8.61 1.74 1.03
CA PHE A 42 9.28 2.30 -0.14
C PHE A 42 8.39 2.08 -1.36
N ALA A 43 8.35 3.08 -2.25
CA ALA A 43 7.66 2.96 -3.52
C ALA A 43 8.54 2.16 -4.49
N THR A 44 8.28 0.85 -4.62
CA THR A 44 9.08 -0.06 -5.45
C THR A 44 8.23 -0.81 -6.49
N PRO A 45 7.51 -0.11 -7.38
CA PRO A 45 6.65 -0.73 -8.40
C PRO A 45 7.45 -1.68 -9.31
N GLN A 46 8.69 -1.34 -9.64
CA GLN A 46 9.54 -2.12 -10.55
C GLN A 46 9.80 -3.57 -10.09
N TRP A 47 9.78 -3.80 -8.77
CA TRP A 47 10.00 -5.13 -8.19
C TRP A 47 8.70 -5.91 -7.99
N PHE A 48 7.56 -5.22 -7.99
CA PHE A 48 6.26 -5.82 -7.69
C PHE A 48 5.88 -6.91 -8.69
N ARG A 49 6.04 -6.64 -9.99
CA ARG A 49 5.77 -7.60 -11.06
C ARG A 49 6.60 -8.88 -10.91
N HIS A 50 7.89 -8.76 -10.61
CA HIS A 50 8.77 -9.90 -10.38
C HIS A 50 8.35 -10.72 -9.15
N ALA A 51 8.05 -10.04 -8.03
CA ALA A 51 7.60 -10.70 -6.81
C ALA A 51 6.30 -11.50 -7.01
N MET A 52 5.32 -10.94 -7.74
CA MET A 52 4.06 -11.62 -8.02
C MET A 52 4.25 -12.85 -8.90
N LYS A 53 5.14 -12.78 -9.90
CA LYS A 53 5.50 -13.95 -10.73
C LYS A 53 6.12 -15.05 -9.89
N GLU A 54 7.03 -14.71 -8.97
CA GLU A 54 7.68 -15.69 -8.10
C GLU A 54 6.70 -16.33 -7.11
N ILE A 55 5.80 -15.54 -6.53
CA ILE A 55 4.72 -16.05 -5.67
C ILE A 55 3.83 -17.02 -6.45
N HIS A 56 3.36 -16.62 -7.64
CA HIS A 56 2.50 -17.49 -8.45
C HIS A 56 3.21 -18.76 -8.93
N ARG A 57 4.50 -18.66 -9.26
CA ARG A 57 5.35 -19.81 -9.63
C ARG A 57 5.49 -20.80 -8.48
N ARG A 58 5.63 -20.30 -7.25
CA ARG A 58 5.81 -21.12 -6.05
C ARG A 58 4.49 -21.70 -5.52
N TRP A 59 3.41 -20.94 -5.66
CA TRP A 59 2.06 -21.31 -5.25
C TRP A 59 1.08 -21.05 -6.40
N PRO A 60 0.96 -21.99 -7.36
CA PRO A 60 0.08 -21.83 -8.49
C PRO A 60 -1.39 -21.87 -8.02
N THR A 61 -2.13 -20.82 -8.36
CA THR A 61 -3.52 -20.63 -7.93
C THR A 61 -4.34 -20.04 -9.07
N ASN A 62 -5.62 -20.37 -9.15
CA ASN A 62 -6.51 -19.87 -10.20
C ASN A 62 -7.03 -18.44 -9.94
N LYS A 63 -6.78 -17.88 -8.76
CA LYS A 63 -7.23 -16.54 -8.37
C LYS A 63 -6.30 -15.97 -7.30
N ILE A 64 -5.73 -14.80 -7.56
CA ILE A 64 -4.90 -14.03 -6.63
C ILE A 64 -5.57 -12.68 -6.37
N MET A 65 -5.49 -12.17 -5.15
CA MET A 65 -6.00 -10.86 -4.79
C MET A 65 -4.92 -10.08 -4.06
N LEU A 66 -4.69 -8.83 -4.48
CA LEU A 66 -3.80 -7.94 -3.76
C LEU A 66 -4.59 -7.34 -2.60
N SER A 67 -4.35 -7.85 -1.38
CA SER A 67 -5.16 -7.52 -0.21
C SER A 67 -4.94 -6.11 0.32
N GLU A 68 -3.73 -5.55 0.18
CA GLU A 68 -3.39 -4.22 0.65
C GLU A 68 -2.22 -3.64 -0.17
N PHE A 69 -2.37 -2.40 -0.63
CA PHE A 69 -1.25 -1.59 -1.10
C PHE A 69 -1.55 -0.12 -0.86
N GLY A 70 -0.58 0.60 -0.30
CA GLY A 70 -0.77 1.98 0.12
C GLY A 70 0.57 2.67 0.38
N PHE A 71 0.56 4.00 0.40
CA PHE A 71 1.77 4.78 0.61
C PHE A 71 1.47 6.02 1.43
N ILE A 72 2.31 6.29 2.43
CA ILE A 72 2.23 7.52 3.22
C ILE A 72 3.04 8.58 2.50
N GLN A 73 2.35 9.58 1.96
CA GLN A 73 3.02 10.66 1.25
C GLN A 73 3.77 11.56 2.25
N PRO A 74 5.11 11.70 2.13
CA PRO A 74 5.86 12.64 2.94
C PRO A 74 5.48 14.07 2.55
N PHE A 75 5.10 14.88 3.55
CA PHE A 75 4.69 16.27 3.37
C PHE A 75 3.53 16.44 2.36
N GLU A 76 2.27 16.42 2.84
CA GLU A 76 1.03 16.45 2.04
C GLU A 76 0.93 17.62 1.01
N GLY A 77 1.86 18.59 1.02
CA GLY A 77 1.93 19.72 0.09
C GLY A 77 2.68 19.45 -1.23
N ASN A 78 3.61 18.49 -1.30
CA ASN A 78 4.40 18.24 -2.51
C ASN A 78 4.18 16.85 -3.13
N ARG A 79 3.83 16.93 -4.41
CA ARG A 79 3.13 15.95 -5.23
C ARG A 79 3.97 14.71 -5.54
N ILE A 80 3.61 13.55 -4.97
CA ILE A 80 3.83 12.25 -5.62
C ILE A 80 2.47 11.64 -5.97
N PRO A 81 1.85 12.08 -7.08
CA PRO A 81 0.63 11.45 -7.62
C PRO A 81 0.89 10.04 -8.18
N ASN A 82 2.14 9.57 -8.18
CA ASN A 82 2.55 8.42 -8.99
C ASN A 82 2.58 7.08 -8.27
N TYR A 83 2.42 6.97 -6.94
CA TYR A 83 2.48 5.65 -6.28
C TYR A 83 1.40 4.70 -6.82
N PHE A 84 0.13 5.10 -6.68
CA PHE A 84 -0.99 4.29 -7.15
C PHE A 84 -0.92 4.07 -8.68
N MET A 85 -0.58 5.10 -9.45
CA MET A 85 -0.45 4.99 -10.90
C MET A 85 0.62 3.98 -11.33
N SER A 86 1.82 4.03 -10.74
CA SER A 86 2.90 3.10 -11.05
C SER A 86 2.54 1.66 -10.67
N TYR A 87 1.94 1.43 -9.50
CA TYR A 87 1.51 0.09 -9.10
C TYR A 87 0.37 -0.43 -10.00
N LEU A 88 -0.56 0.43 -10.41
CA LEU A 88 -1.63 0.06 -11.33
C LEU A 88 -1.11 -0.28 -12.73
N SER A 89 -0.12 0.45 -13.23
CA SER A 89 0.55 0.09 -14.49
C SER A 89 1.16 -1.32 -14.41
N GLU A 90 1.87 -1.64 -13.32
CA GLU A 90 2.45 -2.97 -13.12
C GLU A 90 1.39 -4.07 -12.95
N LEU A 91 0.27 -3.78 -12.28
CA LEU A 91 -0.87 -4.69 -12.15
C LEU A 91 -1.51 -5.01 -13.51
N LEU A 92 -1.65 -4.00 -14.37
CA LEU A 92 -2.17 -4.20 -15.73
C LEU A 92 -1.21 -5.04 -16.58
N LEU A 93 0.10 -4.81 -16.47
CA LEU A 93 1.11 -5.63 -17.14
C LEU A 93 1.10 -7.09 -16.63
N LEU A 94 0.91 -7.31 -15.32
CA LEU A 94 0.81 -8.65 -14.75
C LEU A 94 -0.38 -9.45 -15.34
N ILE A 95 -1.52 -8.78 -15.54
CA ILE A 95 -2.72 -9.42 -16.11
C ILE A 95 -2.54 -9.65 -17.61
N ASN A 96 -2.14 -8.61 -18.35
CA ASN A 96 -2.16 -8.63 -19.81
C ASN A 96 -0.94 -9.31 -20.42
N GLU A 97 0.25 -9.14 -19.84
CA GLU A 97 1.51 -9.64 -20.39
C GLU A 97 1.98 -10.94 -19.73
N ASP A 98 1.82 -11.08 -18.41
CA ASP A 98 2.26 -12.29 -17.69
C ASP A 98 1.15 -13.33 -17.49
N GLY A 99 -0.11 -12.98 -17.75
CA GLY A 99 -1.25 -13.89 -17.59
C GLY A 99 -1.51 -14.34 -16.15
N ILE A 100 -1.07 -13.56 -15.14
CA ILE A 100 -1.35 -13.91 -13.75
C ILE A 100 -2.85 -13.71 -13.48
N PRO A 101 -3.54 -14.70 -12.87
CA PRO A 101 -4.98 -14.63 -12.62
C PRO A 101 -5.31 -13.73 -11.42
N LEU A 102 -5.02 -12.44 -11.55
CA LEU A 102 -5.33 -11.44 -10.54
C LEU A 102 -6.81 -11.04 -10.65
N ALA A 103 -7.55 -11.15 -9.55
CA ALA A 103 -8.99 -10.86 -9.52
C ALA A 103 -9.36 -9.48 -8.97
N GLY A 104 -8.47 -8.84 -8.22
CA GLY A 104 -8.74 -7.55 -7.62
C GLY A 104 -7.56 -7.01 -6.81
N ALA A 105 -7.60 -5.72 -6.54
CA ALA A 105 -6.65 -5.07 -5.65
C ALA A 105 -7.37 -4.15 -4.67
N PHE A 106 -6.90 -4.15 -3.43
CA PHE A 106 -7.44 -3.36 -2.34
C PHE A 106 -6.47 -2.23 -1.97
N ALA A 107 -6.82 -1.00 -2.30
CA ALA A 107 -6.01 0.16 -1.93
C ALA A 107 -6.20 0.50 -0.45
N TRP A 108 -5.09 0.68 0.25
CA TRP A 108 -5.02 1.14 1.64
C TRP A 108 -4.61 2.62 1.67
N ALA A 109 -5.42 3.54 2.20
CA ALA A 109 -6.75 3.40 2.78
C ALA A 109 -7.72 4.41 2.16
N MET A 110 -9.03 4.21 2.31
CA MET A 110 -10.04 5.14 1.80
C MET A 110 -9.98 6.50 2.51
N VAL A 111 -9.71 6.47 3.80
CA VAL A 111 -9.74 7.60 4.72
C VAL A 111 -8.47 7.52 5.58
N VAL A 112 -7.98 8.66 6.07
CA VAL A 112 -6.93 8.65 7.09
C VAL A 112 -7.47 7.87 8.29
N ASN A 113 -6.80 6.77 8.61
CA ASN A 113 -7.13 5.90 9.71
C ASN A 113 -6.10 6.09 10.84
N SER A 114 -6.42 5.57 12.03
CA SER A 114 -5.45 5.47 13.12
C SER A 114 -4.58 4.24 12.84
N GLU A 115 -3.33 4.47 12.47
CA GLU A 115 -2.40 3.40 12.09
C GLU A 115 -1.66 2.89 13.34
N TRP A 116 -2.26 1.91 14.00
CA TRP A 116 -1.63 1.16 15.09
C TRP A 116 -0.92 2.07 16.11
N THR A 117 0.39 1.88 16.30
CA THR A 117 1.23 2.65 17.23
C THR A 117 1.56 4.05 16.73
N SER A 118 1.43 4.32 15.43
CA SER A 118 1.69 5.62 14.81
C SER A 118 0.49 6.56 14.94
N GLY A 119 -0.69 6.03 15.32
CA GLY A 119 -1.91 6.81 15.50
C GLY A 119 -2.31 7.57 14.21
N GLU A 120 -2.82 8.78 14.37
CA GLU A 120 -3.29 9.63 13.25
C GLU A 120 -2.17 10.39 12.53
N SER A 121 -0.91 10.20 12.96
CA SER A 121 0.25 10.82 12.30
C SER A 121 0.53 10.18 10.94
N ALA A 122 0.21 8.89 10.78
CA ALA A 122 0.28 8.16 9.53
C ALA A 122 -0.97 8.41 8.67
N ARG A 123 -0.78 9.00 7.49
CA ARG A 123 -1.88 9.42 6.62
C ARG A 123 -1.93 8.63 5.32
N PHE A 124 -2.28 7.35 5.41
CA PHE A 124 -2.49 6.47 4.23
C PHE A 124 -3.72 6.83 3.39
N GLY A 125 -4.70 7.49 4.01
CA GLY A 125 -5.98 7.80 3.39
C GLY A 125 -5.86 8.58 2.07
N ILE A 126 -6.58 8.14 1.04
CA ILE A 126 -6.81 8.90 -0.20
C ILE A 126 -7.79 10.07 -0.01
N GLN A 127 -8.43 10.16 1.16
CA GLN A 127 -9.21 11.32 1.61
C GLN A 127 -8.52 11.96 2.82
N HIS A 128 -8.44 13.28 2.84
CA HIS A 128 -8.04 14.05 4.01
C HIS A 128 -9.26 14.25 4.93
N VAL A 129 -9.07 14.08 6.24
CA VAL A 129 -10.10 14.33 7.25
C VAL A 129 -9.72 15.56 8.06
N ASN A 130 -10.63 16.52 8.16
CA ASN A 130 -10.43 17.69 9.00
C ASN A 130 -10.83 17.39 10.45
N TYR A 131 -9.84 17.02 11.27
CA TYR A 131 -10.03 16.75 12.70
C TYR A 131 -10.32 18.00 13.55
N SER A 132 -10.18 19.21 13.00
CA SER A 132 -10.53 20.45 13.70
C SER A 132 -12.03 20.73 13.70
N MET A 133 -12.80 20.06 12.82
CA MET A 133 -14.24 20.20 12.74
C MET A 133 -14.94 19.01 13.41
N PRO A 134 -15.97 19.24 14.24
CA PRO A 134 -16.69 18.15 14.92
C PRO A 134 -17.40 17.20 13.94
N MET A 135 -17.67 17.65 12.72
CA MET A 135 -18.29 16.84 11.66
C MET A 135 -17.30 15.94 10.90
N LEU A 136 -15.98 16.06 11.14
CA LEU A 136 -14.93 15.29 10.47
C LEU A 136 -15.06 15.31 8.93
N ASP A 137 -15.21 16.52 8.39
CA ASP A 137 -15.37 16.74 6.95
C ASP A 137 -14.23 16.12 6.14
N ARG A 138 -14.59 15.51 5.00
CA ARG A 138 -13.68 14.74 4.16
C ARG A 138 -13.43 15.45 2.84
N MET A 139 -12.17 15.58 2.47
CA MET A 139 -11.74 16.15 1.19
C MET A 139 -10.97 15.10 0.39
N PHE A 140 -11.35 14.90 -0.88
CA PHE A 140 -10.65 13.97 -1.76
C PHE A 140 -9.24 14.48 -2.07
N LYS A 141 -8.22 13.63 -1.87
CA LYS A 141 -6.87 13.92 -2.34
C LYS A 141 -6.78 13.68 -3.85
N ARG A 142 -5.72 14.21 -4.48
CA ARG A 142 -5.44 13.94 -5.90
C ARG A 142 -5.33 12.45 -6.21
N SER A 143 -4.86 11.62 -5.27
CA SER A 143 -4.81 10.16 -5.42
C SER A 143 -6.19 9.53 -5.58
N ALA A 144 -7.22 10.03 -4.89
CA ALA A 144 -8.59 9.53 -5.05
C ALA A 144 -9.17 9.86 -6.44
N LEU A 145 -8.91 11.08 -6.94
CA LEU A 145 -9.33 11.49 -8.27
C LEU A 145 -8.61 10.66 -9.35
N ALA A 146 -7.30 10.49 -9.19
CA ALA A 146 -6.46 9.69 -10.08
C ALA A 146 -6.94 8.23 -10.18
N LEU A 147 -7.35 7.62 -9.06
CA LEU A 147 -7.94 6.26 -9.06
C LEU A 147 -9.28 6.21 -9.79
N CYS A 148 -10.08 7.28 -9.74
CA CYS A 148 -11.40 7.34 -10.38
C CYS A 148 -11.32 7.60 -11.90
N GLU A 149 -10.29 8.31 -12.36
CA GLU A 149 -10.12 8.71 -13.77
C GLU A 149 -9.65 7.56 -14.67
N LEU A 150 -9.09 6.48 -14.10
CA LEU A 150 -8.60 5.36 -14.90
C LEU A 150 -9.76 4.47 -15.38
N PRO A 151 -9.89 4.23 -16.71
CA PRO A 151 -10.84 3.27 -17.24
C PRO A 151 -10.28 1.85 -17.05
N LEU A 152 -10.43 1.31 -15.84
CA LEU A 152 -9.94 -0.02 -15.51
C LEU A 152 -10.99 -1.08 -15.90
N LYS A 153 -10.54 -2.11 -16.62
CA LYS A 153 -11.28 -3.38 -16.77
C LYS A 153 -11.14 -4.29 -15.55
N PHE A 154 -10.59 -3.76 -14.46
CA PHE A 154 -10.12 -4.47 -13.29
C PHE A 154 -10.67 -3.82 -12.03
N ALA A 155 -11.27 -4.61 -11.14
CA ALA A 155 -11.91 -4.09 -9.93
C ALA A 155 -10.86 -3.67 -8.89
N ILE A 156 -10.83 -2.38 -8.57
CA ILE A 156 -10.14 -1.85 -7.40
C ILE A 156 -11.17 -1.61 -6.31
N PHE A 157 -10.92 -2.20 -5.15
CA PHE A 157 -11.63 -1.93 -3.93
C PHE A 157 -10.78 -1.04 -3.03
N VAL A 158 -11.42 -0.22 -2.19
CA VAL A 158 -10.68 0.61 -1.24
C VAL A 158 -11.15 0.27 0.16
N VAL A 159 -10.19 -0.07 1.03
CA VAL A 159 -10.47 -0.52 2.39
C VAL A 159 -10.56 0.69 3.31
N CYS A 160 -11.59 0.72 4.15
CA CYS A 160 -11.79 1.74 5.15
C CYS A 160 -12.04 1.09 6.51
N PHE A 161 -11.19 1.42 7.48
CA PHE A 161 -11.47 1.18 8.89
C PHE A 161 -11.80 2.50 9.56
N THR A 162 -13.00 2.59 10.14
CA THR A 162 -13.37 3.71 11.00
C THR A 162 -13.42 3.23 12.46
N TYR A 163 -12.83 4.01 13.35
CA TYR A 163 -13.04 3.85 14.79
C TYR A 163 -14.25 4.69 15.19
N LYS A 164 -15.28 4.05 15.75
CA LYS A 164 -16.40 4.76 16.38
C LYS A 164 -15.99 5.05 17.84
N TYR A 165 -15.74 6.32 18.16
CA TYR A 165 -15.54 6.73 19.55
C TYR A 165 -16.80 6.37 20.37
N GLY A 166 -16.69 5.37 21.24
CA GLY A 166 -17.79 4.87 22.07
C GLY A 166 -17.93 3.35 22.15
N ASN A 167 -17.40 2.59 21.17
CA ASN A 167 -17.28 1.14 21.25
C ASN A 167 -15.92 0.73 20.67
N ALA A 168 -15.12 -0.03 21.42
CA ALA A 168 -13.81 -0.54 21.00
C ALA A 168 -13.91 -1.64 19.92
N SER A 169 -14.75 -1.43 18.91
CA SER A 169 -14.97 -2.36 17.80
C SER A 169 -14.55 -1.70 16.49
N GLN A 170 -13.54 -2.27 15.85
CA GLN A 170 -13.10 -1.90 14.51
C GLN A 170 -14.16 -2.34 13.49
N GLN A 171 -14.73 -1.41 12.72
CA GLN A 171 -15.70 -1.71 11.67
C GLN A 171 -15.04 -1.47 10.30
N SER A 172 -15.04 -2.50 9.45
CA SER A 172 -14.62 -2.42 8.05
C SER A 172 -15.80 -2.12 7.16
N SER A 173 -15.71 -1.10 6.31
CA SER A 173 -16.67 -0.88 5.24
C SER A 173 -15.97 -0.94 3.88
N PHE A 174 -16.54 -1.71 2.95
CA PHE A 174 -16.04 -1.82 1.58
C PHE A 174 -16.89 -0.95 0.67
N LYS A 175 -16.24 -0.17 -0.21
CA LYS A 175 -16.93 0.58 -1.26
C LYS A 175 -16.32 0.21 -2.61
N HIS A 176 -17.15 -0.31 -3.50
CA HIS A 176 -16.79 -0.55 -4.89
C HIS A 176 -16.75 0.81 -5.61
N ILE A 177 -15.66 1.12 -6.32
CA ILE A 177 -15.50 2.42 -7.01
C ILE A 177 -16.16 2.45 -8.40
N TYR A 178 -16.40 1.29 -9.00
CA TYR A 178 -17.06 1.13 -10.30
C TYR A 178 -18.42 0.40 -10.17
N PRO A 179 -19.44 0.77 -10.97
CA PRO A 179 -20.61 -0.06 -11.16
C PRO A 179 -20.26 -1.26 -12.03
N GLU A 180 -20.83 -2.44 -11.71
CA GLU A 180 -20.75 -3.60 -12.59
C GLU A 180 -21.41 -3.24 -13.94
N GLY A 181 -20.63 -3.36 -15.02
CA GLY A 181 -21.09 -3.16 -16.40
C GLY A 181 -21.46 -4.48 -17.05
#